data_AF-A0A971EQQ5-F1
#
_entry.id   AF-A0A971EQQ5-F1
#
_cell.length_a   1.000
_cell.length_b   1.000
_cell.length_c   1.000
_cell.angle_alpha   90.00
_cell.angle_beta   90.00
_cell.angle_gamma   90.00
#
_symmetry.space_group_name_H-M   'P 1'
#
loop_
_entity.id
_entity.type
_entity.pdbx_description
1 polymer ?
#
loop_
_entity_poly.entity_id
_entity_poly.type
_entity_poly.pdbx_seq_one_letter_code
_entity_poly.pdbx_strand_id
1 'polypeptide(L)'
;MALFKKRDEAASILNYAEDKLNGKEVQEPKLKNKTYSALFGHIERFLSREEKLAQSADKLHNINNMVGEFRDEIKQRTRHLIDLTGNIADSSQSSVADVQETTASMNLVNETIVKSSESLELLTRNSEDLIRRNAESLEQLKEINRLKEDVLRYAGIMNQQIGKLVEMANKVYEIVNGVSAIAEQTNLLALNASIEAARAGENGRGFAVVADEIRKLADDTKKNLEGMTGFVDNIQSAAEDGRASMENTINSTKIMSEKLDTVSGIMEENVSMLEDTINHVKFIDESINGIKLTAGEIIKAMEASAQDAEKFSSLMQELKDDASIAAEKTQLIDSVYNDLSAVIKEMEELKAN
;
A
#
# COMPACT_ATOMS: atom_id res chain seq x y z
N MET A 1 71.08 -105.19 -9.12
CA MET A 1 69.90 -104.89 -9.97
C MET A 1 68.71 -104.26 -9.23
N ALA A 2 68.47 -104.56 -7.94
CA ALA A 2 67.35 -103.99 -7.17
C ALA A 2 67.51 -102.49 -6.79
N LEU A 3 68.74 -101.96 -6.68
CA LEU A 3 69.01 -100.55 -6.39
C LEU A 3 68.76 -99.61 -7.59
N PHE A 4 69.01 -100.06 -8.82
CA PHE A 4 68.76 -99.27 -10.03
C PHE A 4 67.26 -99.07 -10.31
N LYS A 5 66.43 -100.10 -10.12
CA LYS A 5 64.95 -99.99 -10.24
C LYS A 5 64.31 -99.05 -9.21
N LYS A 6 64.88 -98.95 -8.01
CA LYS A 6 64.42 -98.00 -6.98
C LYS A 6 64.74 -96.54 -7.35
N ARG A 7 65.79 -96.31 -8.15
CA ARG A 7 66.19 -94.98 -8.62
C ARG A 7 65.26 -94.47 -9.74
N ASP A 8 64.78 -95.37 -10.61
CA ASP A 8 63.79 -95.07 -11.66
C ASP A 8 62.40 -94.72 -11.11
N GLU A 9 61.91 -95.46 -10.09
CA GLU A 9 60.60 -95.18 -9.48
C GLU A 9 60.60 -93.81 -8.76
N ALA A 10 61.70 -93.45 -8.09
CA ALA A 10 61.84 -92.13 -7.46
C ALA A 10 61.93 -90.99 -8.50
N ALA A 11 62.71 -91.16 -9.57
CA ALA A 11 62.81 -90.18 -10.64
C ALA A 11 61.48 -89.98 -11.38
N SER A 12 60.70 -91.05 -11.57
CA SER A 12 59.36 -90.97 -12.19
C SER A 12 58.36 -90.19 -11.34
N ILE A 13 58.40 -90.34 -10.01
CA ILE A 13 57.58 -89.55 -9.08
C ILE A 13 58.02 -88.08 -9.08
N LEU A 14 59.33 -87.82 -9.14
CA LEU A 14 59.88 -86.47 -9.14
C LEU A 14 59.53 -85.71 -10.43
N ASN A 15 59.70 -86.36 -11.59
CA ASN A 15 59.28 -85.83 -12.88
C ASN A 15 57.76 -85.60 -12.93
N TYR A 16 56.97 -86.52 -12.37
CA TYR A 16 55.51 -86.33 -12.26
C TYR A 16 55.17 -85.08 -11.45
N ALA A 17 55.80 -84.89 -10.29
CA ALA A 17 55.57 -83.72 -9.45
C ALA A 17 56.01 -82.43 -10.14
N GLU A 18 57.18 -82.43 -10.77
CA GLU A 18 57.73 -81.27 -11.48
C GLU A 18 56.90 -80.90 -12.71
N ASP A 19 56.47 -81.87 -13.50
CA ASP A 19 55.60 -81.62 -14.65
C ASP A 19 54.19 -81.18 -14.22
N LYS A 20 53.64 -81.70 -13.12
CA LYS A 20 52.33 -81.28 -12.56
C LYS A 20 52.40 -79.86 -11.96
N LEU A 21 53.47 -79.51 -11.26
CA LEU A 21 53.75 -78.15 -10.77
C LEU A 21 53.88 -77.14 -11.91
N ASN A 22 54.47 -77.57 -13.03
CA ASN A 22 54.58 -76.77 -14.25
C ASN A 22 53.29 -76.77 -15.11
N GLY A 23 52.19 -77.32 -14.61
CA GLY A 23 50.88 -77.32 -15.27
C GLY A 23 50.78 -78.21 -16.52
N LYS A 24 51.67 -79.20 -16.68
CA LYS A 24 51.64 -80.14 -17.81
C LYS A 24 50.72 -81.33 -17.53
N GLU A 25 50.16 -81.90 -18.59
CA GLU A 25 49.40 -83.14 -18.52
C GLU A 25 50.36 -84.31 -18.22
N VAL A 26 50.19 -84.94 -17.05
CA VAL A 26 51.09 -85.98 -16.55
C VAL A 26 50.37 -87.32 -16.39
N GLN A 27 51.00 -88.40 -16.84
CA GLN A 27 50.52 -89.76 -16.62
C GLN A 27 51.03 -90.31 -15.28
N GLU A 28 50.16 -91.02 -14.56
CA GLU A 28 50.53 -91.62 -13.27
C GLU A 28 51.72 -92.60 -13.41
N PRO A 29 52.75 -92.48 -12.55
CA PRO A 29 53.90 -93.37 -12.58
C PRO A 29 53.51 -94.80 -12.20
N LYS A 30 54.01 -95.79 -12.94
CA LYS A 30 53.77 -97.23 -12.66
C LYS A 30 54.71 -97.71 -11.55
N LEU A 31 54.22 -97.76 -10.31
CA LEU A 31 55.01 -98.10 -9.12
C LEU A 31 54.78 -99.54 -8.66
N LYS A 32 55.85 -100.31 -8.42
CA LYS A 32 55.78 -101.70 -7.92
C LYS A 32 56.09 -101.83 -6.42
N ASN A 33 56.72 -100.81 -5.83
CA ASN A 33 57.11 -100.78 -4.42
C ASN A 33 56.06 -100.05 -3.56
N LYS A 34 55.63 -100.68 -2.46
CA LYS A 34 54.64 -100.10 -1.52
C LYS A 34 55.08 -98.77 -0.90
N THR A 35 56.37 -98.58 -0.60
CA THR A 35 56.89 -97.33 -0.02
C THR A 35 56.84 -96.17 -1.03
N TYR A 36 57.20 -96.42 -2.29
CA TYR A 36 57.11 -95.40 -3.35
C TYR A 36 55.66 -95.10 -3.72
N SER A 37 54.76 -96.09 -3.69
CA SER A 37 53.32 -95.86 -3.83
C SER A 37 52.73 -95.00 -2.70
N ALA A 38 53.16 -95.21 -1.45
CA ALA A 38 52.77 -94.34 -0.33
C ALA A 38 53.35 -92.92 -0.47
N LEU A 39 54.62 -92.78 -0.86
CA LEU A 39 55.26 -91.48 -1.13
C LEU A 39 54.54 -90.72 -2.25
N PHE A 40 54.21 -91.39 -3.35
CA PHE A 40 53.40 -90.83 -4.42
C PHE A 40 52.03 -90.35 -3.92
N GLY A 41 51.34 -91.14 -3.08
CA GLY A 41 50.08 -90.72 -2.45
C GLY A 41 50.20 -89.50 -1.52
N HIS A 42 51.36 -89.30 -0.86
CA HIS A 42 51.64 -88.09 -0.10
C HIS A 42 51.89 -86.87 -1.00
N ILE A 43 52.60 -87.06 -2.11
CA ILE A 43 52.88 -86.01 -3.10
C ILE A 43 51.58 -85.60 -3.82
N GLU A 44 50.75 -86.56 -4.24
CA GLU A 44 49.42 -86.28 -4.80
C GLU A 44 48.55 -85.45 -3.85
N ARG A 45 48.51 -85.81 -2.56
CA ARG A 45 47.78 -85.05 -1.54
C ARG A 45 48.38 -83.66 -1.32
N PHE A 46 49.69 -83.51 -1.44
CA PHE A 46 50.36 -82.21 -1.33
C PHE A 46 50.00 -81.32 -2.52
N LEU A 47 50.18 -81.80 -3.75
CA LEU A 47 49.87 -81.09 -4.98
C LEU A 47 48.37 -80.70 -5.05
N SER A 48 47.46 -81.59 -4.64
CA SER A 48 46.03 -81.26 -4.56
C SER A 48 45.71 -80.20 -3.50
N ARG A 49 46.46 -80.15 -2.39
CA ARG A 49 46.30 -79.09 -1.39
C ARG A 49 46.84 -77.76 -1.90
N GLU A 50 47.96 -77.79 -2.62
CA GLU A 50 48.56 -76.62 -3.26
C GLU A 50 47.64 -76.01 -4.32
N GLU A 51 47.03 -76.84 -5.19
CA GLU A 51 46.04 -76.40 -6.16
C GLU A 51 44.82 -75.73 -5.47
N LYS A 52 44.33 -76.32 -4.38
CA LYS A 52 43.25 -75.72 -3.57
C LYS A 52 43.68 -74.42 -2.90
N LEU A 53 44.92 -74.32 -2.42
CA LEU A 53 45.47 -73.09 -1.85
C LEU A 53 45.55 -71.98 -2.89
N ALA A 54 45.98 -72.29 -4.12
CA ALA A 54 46.00 -71.34 -5.23
C ALA A 54 44.58 -70.84 -5.58
N GLN A 55 43.60 -71.74 -5.69
CA GLN A 55 42.21 -71.34 -5.91
C GLN A 55 41.64 -70.50 -4.76
N SER A 56 42.06 -70.77 -3.52
CA SER A 56 41.68 -69.96 -2.36
C SER A 56 42.34 -68.58 -2.38
N ALA A 57 43.60 -68.47 -2.80
CA ALA A 57 44.30 -67.20 -2.95
C ALA A 57 43.62 -66.30 -3.99
N ASP A 58 43.27 -66.86 -5.16
CA ASP A 58 42.55 -66.11 -6.21
C ASP A 58 41.18 -65.60 -5.72
N LYS A 59 40.45 -66.42 -4.95
CA LYS A 59 39.19 -66.02 -4.32
C LYS A 59 39.39 -64.91 -3.29
N LEU A 60 40.42 -65.02 -2.45
CA LEU A 60 40.75 -63.98 -1.46
C LEU A 60 41.18 -62.68 -2.14
N HIS A 61 41.94 -62.75 -3.23
CA HIS A 61 42.31 -61.59 -4.04
C HIS A 61 41.07 -60.86 -4.58
N ASN A 62 40.12 -61.61 -5.15
CA ASN A 62 38.85 -61.02 -5.61
C ASN A 62 38.05 -60.39 -4.48
N ILE A 63 37.95 -61.05 -3.32
CA ILE A 63 37.29 -60.50 -2.12
C ILE A 63 38.00 -59.22 -1.65
N ASN A 64 39.33 -59.21 -1.63
CA ASN A 64 40.11 -58.04 -1.22
C ASN A 64 39.81 -56.84 -2.11
N ASN A 65 39.82 -57.03 -3.43
CA ASN A 65 39.49 -55.97 -4.39
C ASN A 65 38.07 -55.43 -4.16
N MET A 66 37.08 -56.31 -3.96
CA MET A 66 35.70 -55.90 -3.64
C MET A 66 35.62 -55.13 -2.32
N VAL A 67 36.38 -55.53 -1.29
CA VAL A 67 36.44 -54.82 0.00
C VAL A 67 37.07 -53.44 -0.18
N GLY A 68 38.13 -53.33 -1.00
CA GLY A 68 38.77 -52.06 -1.32
C GLY A 68 37.83 -51.08 -2.04
N GLU A 69 37.11 -51.56 -3.05
CA GLU A 69 36.11 -50.76 -3.78
C GLU A 69 34.97 -50.31 -2.86
N PHE A 70 34.40 -51.23 -2.08
CA PHE A 70 33.32 -50.92 -1.14
C PHE A 70 33.76 -49.90 -0.07
N ARG A 71 34.99 -50.05 0.45
CA ARG A 71 35.59 -49.10 1.39
C ARG A 71 35.65 -47.69 0.79
N ASP A 72 36.17 -47.57 -0.43
CA ASP A 72 36.36 -46.27 -1.06
C ASP A 72 35.01 -45.61 -1.39
N GLU A 73 34.00 -46.40 -1.75
CA GLU A 73 32.62 -45.92 -1.91
C GLU A 73 32.05 -45.37 -0.58
N ILE A 74 32.22 -46.09 0.54
CA ILE A 74 31.80 -45.59 1.86
C ILE A 74 32.52 -44.29 2.20
N LYS A 75 33.85 -44.20 2.02
CA LYS A 75 34.61 -42.96 2.29
C LYS A 75 34.03 -41.78 1.51
N GLN A 76 33.73 -41.98 0.23
CA GLN A 76 33.17 -40.93 -0.62
C GLN A 76 31.78 -40.51 -0.15
N ARG A 77 30.87 -41.48 0.09
CA ARG A 77 29.50 -41.22 0.54
C ARG A 77 29.47 -40.51 1.89
N THR A 78 30.31 -40.92 2.84
CA THR A 78 30.40 -40.30 4.17
C THR A 78 30.87 -38.85 4.08
N ARG A 79 31.89 -38.55 3.26
CA ARG A 79 32.33 -37.15 3.05
C ARG A 79 31.21 -36.29 2.45
N HIS A 80 30.51 -36.82 1.45
CA HIS A 80 29.39 -36.10 0.84
C HIS A 80 28.26 -35.85 1.83
N LEU A 81 27.98 -36.82 2.70
CA LEU A 81 26.97 -36.71 3.74
C LEU A 81 27.34 -35.63 4.79
N ILE A 82 28.60 -35.58 5.24
CA ILE A 82 29.09 -34.52 6.14
C ILE A 82 28.93 -33.14 5.50
N ASP A 83 29.34 -32.98 4.24
CA ASP A 83 29.19 -31.71 3.52
C ASP A 83 27.72 -31.28 3.39
N LEU A 84 26.84 -32.22 3.01
CA LEU A 84 25.40 -31.98 2.92
C LEU A 84 24.79 -31.58 4.27
N THR A 85 25.18 -32.24 5.37
CA THR A 85 24.70 -31.88 6.71
C THR A 85 25.12 -30.49 7.14
N GLY A 86 26.34 -30.05 6.77
CA GLY A 86 26.81 -28.69 7.02
C GLY A 86 25.95 -27.66 6.29
N ASN A 87 25.75 -27.86 4.99
CA ASN A 87 24.93 -26.95 4.17
C ASN A 87 23.48 -26.84 4.66
N ILE A 88 22.86 -27.95 5.10
CA ILE A 88 21.49 -27.93 5.64
C ILE A 88 21.45 -27.26 7.02
N ALA A 89 22.45 -27.46 7.87
CA ALA A 89 22.53 -26.80 9.17
C ALA A 89 22.64 -25.28 9.01
N ASP A 90 23.50 -24.80 8.10
CA ASP A 90 23.64 -23.38 7.78
C ASP A 90 22.32 -22.81 7.21
N SER A 91 21.67 -23.54 6.30
CA SER A 91 20.37 -23.14 5.75
C SER A 91 19.27 -23.10 6.81
N SER A 92 19.30 -24.01 7.79
CA SER A 92 18.33 -24.03 8.90
C SER A 92 18.54 -22.82 9.81
N GLN A 93 19.79 -22.45 10.08
CA GLN A 93 20.11 -21.24 10.84
C GLN A 93 19.64 -19.97 10.12
N SER A 94 19.85 -19.89 8.80
CA SER A 94 19.33 -18.78 7.98
C SER A 94 17.80 -18.71 8.06
N SER A 95 17.13 -19.86 7.94
CA SER A 95 15.67 -19.92 8.00
C SER A 95 15.11 -19.41 9.35
N VAL A 96 15.79 -19.69 10.47
CA VAL A 96 15.39 -19.13 11.78
C VAL A 96 15.50 -17.60 11.80
N ALA A 97 16.56 -17.04 11.20
CA ALA A 97 16.71 -15.59 11.09
C ALA A 97 15.59 -14.96 10.24
N ASP A 98 15.29 -15.56 9.09
CA ASP A 98 14.21 -15.11 8.19
C ASP A 98 12.84 -15.14 8.88
N VAL A 99 12.59 -16.18 9.69
CA VAL A 99 11.38 -16.31 10.50
C VAL A 99 11.28 -15.19 11.53
N GLN A 100 12.37 -14.87 12.23
CA GLN A 100 12.39 -13.80 13.22
C GLN A 100 12.13 -12.44 12.57
N GLU A 101 12.77 -12.16 11.44
CA GLU A 101 12.59 -10.91 10.68
C GLU A 101 11.15 -10.77 10.15
N THR A 102 10.61 -11.85 9.58
CA THR A 102 9.23 -11.86 9.05
C THR A 102 8.22 -11.66 10.17
N THR A 103 8.43 -12.32 11.32
CA THR A 103 7.55 -12.17 12.50
C THR A 103 7.59 -10.73 13.04
N ALA A 104 8.78 -10.13 13.14
CA ALA A 104 8.93 -8.74 13.55
C ALA A 104 8.22 -7.78 12.57
N SER A 105 8.36 -8.04 11.27
CA SER A 105 7.67 -7.27 10.22
C SER A 105 6.15 -7.40 10.32
N MET A 106 5.61 -8.58 10.60
CA MET A 106 4.17 -8.78 10.78
C MET A 106 3.64 -8.10 12.05
N ASN A 107 4.44 -7.99 13.11
CA ASN A 107 4.06 -7.20 14.28
C ASN A 107 3.94 -5.69 13.95
N LEU A 108 4.84 -5.15 13.12
CA LEU A 108 4.73 -3.77 12.64
C LEU A 108 3.50 -3.56 11.74
N VAL A 109 3.17 -4.56 10.91
CA VAL A 109 1.93 -4.55 10.12
C VAL A 109 0.71 -4.50 11.06
N ASN A 110 0.68 -5.31 12.11
CA ASN A 110 -0.41 -5.29 13.09
C ASN A 110 -0.53 -3.93 13.81
N GLU A 111 0.58 -3.28 14.17
CA GLU A 111 0.55 -1.93 14.74
C GLU A 111 -0.01 -0.91 13.74
N THR A 112 0.38 -1.02 12.47
CA THR A 112 -0.10 -0.14 11.39
C THR A 112 -1.59 -0.33 11.13
N ILE A 113 -2.10 -1.56 11.23
CA ILE A 113 -3.52 -1.89 11.17
C ILE A 113 -4.29 -1.14 12.25
N VAL A 114 -3.85 -1.21 13.51
CA VAL A 114 -4.51 -0.52 14.63
C VAL A 114 -4.56 0.99 14.40
N LYS A 115 -3.44 1.60 14.06
CA LYS A 115 -3.37 3.05 13.75
C LYS A 115 -4.26 3.44 12.58
N SER A 116 -4.35 2.58 11.57
CA SER A 116 -5.20 2.82 10.40
C SER A 116 -6.68 2.75 10.78
N SER A 117 -7.09 1.76 11.58
CA SER A 117 -8.46 1.66 12.09
C SER A 117 -8.85 2.89 12.93
N GLU A 118 -7.98 3.34 13.84
CA GLU A 118 -8.22 4.57 14.63
C GLU A 118 -8.39 5.80 13.71
N SER A 119 -7.57 5.90 12.67
CA SER A 119 -7.63 7.00 11.69
C SER A 119 -8.92 6.97 10.87
N LEU A 120 -9.39 5.78 10.47
CA LEU A 120 -10.66 5.61 9.75
C LEU A 120 -11.87 5.96 10.63
N GLU A 121 -11.83 5.61 11.91
CA GLU A 121 -12.89 5.97 12.86
C GLU A 121 -12.97 7.48 13.04
N LEU A 122 -11.82 8.16 13.17
CA LEU A 122 -11.76 9.61 13.23
C LEU A 122 -12.27 10.25 11.93
N LEU A 123 -11.89 9.71 10.77
CA LEU A 123 -12.34 10.20 9.47
C LEU A 123 -13.86 10.07 9.31
N THR A 124 -14.44 8.96 9.76
CA THR A 124 -15.90 8.75 9.78
C THR A 124 -16.58 9.81 10.65
N ARG A 125 -16.12 9.98 11.90
CA ARG A 125 -16.68 10.98 12.83
C ARG A 125 -16.61 12.40 12.27
N ASN A 126 -15.48 12.77 11.67
CA ASN A 126 -15.32 14.10 11.06
C ASN A 126 -16.22 14.28 9.84
N SER A 127 -16.39 13.24 9.01
CA SER A 127 -17.26 13.29 7.83
C SER A 127 -18.73 13.47 8.24
N GLU A 128 -19.19 12.73 9.26
CA GLU A 128 -20.52 12.89 9.83
C GLU A 128 -20.75 14.28 10.42
N ASP A 129 -19.74 14.86 11.07
CA ASP A 129 -19.83 16.23 11.59
C ASP A 129 -19.96 17.26 10.47
N LEU A 130 -19.17 17.11 9.41
CA LEU A 130 -19.26 17.98 8.24
C LEU A 130 -20.62 17.86 7.53
N ILE A 131 -21.20 16.66 7.45
CA ILE A 131 -22.56 16.47 6.92
C ILE A 131 -23.57 17.25 7.75
N ARG A 132 -23.52 17.16 9.09
CA ARG A 132 -24.41 17.92 9.98
C ARG A 132 -24.25 19.43 9.79
N ARG A 133 -23.01 19.92 9.75
CA ARG A 133 -22.72 21.36 9.56
C ARG A 133 -23.15 21.87 8.18
N ASN A 134 -23.05 21.05 7.14
CA ASN A 134 -23.58 21.39 5.82
C ASN A 134 -25.11 21.44 5.84
N ALA A 135 -25.78 20.53 6.53
CA ALA A 135 -27.23 20.57 6.68
C ALA A 135 -27.72 21.83 7.42
N GLU A 136 -27.03 22.23 8.49
CA GLU A 136 -27.28 23.51 9.17
C GLU A 136 -27.05 24.71 8.25
N SER A 137 -25.97 24.69 7.46
CA SER A 137 -25.66 25.74 6.49
C SER A 137 -26.72 25.85 5.39
N LEU A 138 -27.25 24.73 4.91
CA LEU A 138 -28.36 24.70 3.95
C LEU A 138 -29.64 25.32 4.54
N GLU A 139 -29.91 25.10 5.83
CA GLU A 139 -31.06 25.73 6.49
C GLU A 139 -30.87 27.26 6.63
N GLN A 140 -29.65 27.70 6.97
CA GLN A 140 -29.30 29.13 6.98
C GLN A 140 -29.46 29.78 5.59
N LEU A 141 -29.10 29.07 4.52
CA LEU A 141 -29.31 29.56 3.15
C LEU A 141 -30.80 29.73 2.80
N LYS A 142 -31.67 28.85 3.31
CA LYS A 142 -33.13 29.02 3.16
C LYS A 142 -33.63 30.25 3.89
N GLU A 143 -33.11 30.52 5.09
CA GLU A 143 -33.45 31.74 5.83
C GLU A 143 -33.01 33.00 5.08
N ILE A 144 -31.77 33.01 4.56
CA ILE A 144 -31.26 34.13 3.74
C ILE A 144 -32.13 34.33 2.49
N ASN A 145 -32.60 33.25 1.86
CA ASN A 145 -33.51 33.34 0.71
C ASN A 145 -34.85 33.99 1.08
N ARG A 146 -35.40 33.74 2.27
CA ARG A 146 -36.60 34.44 2.76
C ARG A 146 -36.33 35.93 3.01
N LEU A 147 -35.20 36.25 3.65
CA LEU A 147 -34.81 37.65 3.88
C LEU A 147 -34.62 38.42 2.56
N LYS A 148 -34.06 37.77 1.55
CA LYS A 148 -33.94 38.31 0.18
C LYS A 148 -35.30 38.67 -0.42
N GLU A 149 -36.30 37.79 -0.30
CA GLU A 149 -37.66 38.06 -0.79
C GLU A 149 -38.28 39.28 -0.09
N ASP A 150 -38.05 39.43 1.22
CA ASP A 150 -38.48 40.61 1.96
C ASP A 150 -37.79 41.89 1.49
N VAL A 151 -36.47 41.85 1.24
CA VAL A 151 -35.74 43.01 0.71
C VAL A 151 -36.29 43.44 -0.65
N LEU A 152 -36.55 42.50 -1.56
CA LEU A 152 -37.15 42.81 -2.87
C LEU A 152 -38.55 43.41 -2.73
N ARG A 153 -39.36 42.87 -1.81
CA ARG A 153 -40.70 43.38 -1.51
C ARG A 153 -40.64 44.82 -0.98
N TYR A 154 -39.76 45.10 -0.01
CA TYR A 154 -39.61 46.45 0.55
C TYR A 154 -39.03 47.44 -0.45
N ALA A 155 -38.08 47.02 -1.30
CA ALA A 155 -37.56 47.86 -2.38
C ALA A 155 -38.67 48.24 -3.38
N GLY A 156 -39.56 47.30 -3.71
CA GLY A 156 -40.73 47.57 -4.55
C GLY A 156 -41.70 48.58 -3.91
N ILE A 157 -42.00 48.44 -2.62
CA ILE A 157 -42.85 49.39 -1.88
C ILE A 157 -42.20 50.77 -1.83
N MET A 158 -40.90 50.86 -1.56
CA MET A 158 -40.16 52.12 -1.52
C MET A 158 -40.19 52.82 -2.88
N ASN A 159 -40.01 52.08 -3.97
CA ASN A 159 -40.08 52.63 -5.32
C ASN A 159 -41.47 53.23 -5.63
N GLN A 160 -42.55 52.56 -5.17
CA GLN A 160 -43.90 53.12 -5.27
C GLN A 160 -44.09 54.40 -4.43
N GLN A 161 -43.52 54.45 -3.22
CA GLN A 161 -43.59 55.64 -2.37
C GLN A 161 -42.83 56.82 -2.95
N ILE A 162 -41.65 56.58 -3.53
CA ILE A 162 -40.89 57.58 -4.28
C ILE A 162 -41.70 58.10 -5.48
N GLY A 163 -42.34 57.21 -6.23
CA GLY A 163 -43.23 57.61 -7.33
C GLY A 163 -44.36 58.56 -6.88
N LYS A 164 -44.98 58.27 -5.71
CA LYS A 164 -45.98 59.17 -5.12
C LYS A 164 -45.39 60.51 -4.68
N LEU A 165 -44.17 60.52 -4.14
CA LEU A 165 -43.48 61.75 -3.76
C LEU A 165 -43.23 62.66 -4.98
N VAL A 166 -42.80 62.08 -6.10
CA VAL A 166 -42.62 62.81 -7.37
C VAL A 166 -43.95 63.39 -7.85
N GLU A 167 -45.04 62.62 -7.81
CA GLU A 167 -46.37 63.13 -8.18
C GLU A 167 -46.82 64.30 -7.28
N MET A 168 -46.59 64.20 -5.97
CA MET A 168 -46.90 65.27 -5.02
C MET A 168 -46.04 66.51 -5.28
N ALA A 169 -44.75 66.35 -5.54
CA ALA A 169 -43.84 67.45 -5.88
C ALA A 169 -44.30 68.18 -7.15
N ASN A 170 -44.70 67.44 -8.20
CA ASN A 170 -45.25 68.02 -9.42
C ASN A 170 -46.54 68.82 -9.17
N LYS A 171 -47.44 68.32 -8.32
CA LYS A 171 -48.65 69.08 -7.93
C LYS A 171 -48.30 70.38 -7.19
N VAL A 172 -47.30 70.35 -6.30
CA VAL A 172 -46.83 71.56 -5.62
C VAL A 172 -46.22 72.53 -6.64
N TYR A 173 -45.44 72.03 -7.61
CA TYR A 173 -44.90 72.84 -8.70
C TYR A 173 -46.00 73.57 -9.50
N GLU A 174 -47.06 72.86 -9.88
CA GLU A 174 -48.23 73.45 -10.57
C GLU A 174 -48.91 74.54 -9.72
N ILE A 175 -49.08 74.31 -8.42
CA ILE A 175 -49.64 75.29 -7.49
C ILE A 175 -48.75 76.53 -7.39
N VAL A 176 -47.42 76.34 -7.20
CA VAL A 176 -46.45 77.43 -7.10
C VAL A 176 -46.47 78.30 -8.35
N ASN A 177 -46.52 77.69 -9.54
CA ASN A 177 -46.65 78.41 -10.81
C ASN A 177 -47.98 79.16 -10.92
N GLY A 178 -49.09 78.56 -10.50
CA GLY A 178 -50.41 79.20 -10.46
C GLY A 178 -50.43 80.43 -9.54
N VAL A 179 -49.87 80.33 -8.34
CA VAL A 179 -49.78 81.46 -7.40
C VAL A 179 -48.81 82.53 -7.92
N SER A 180 -47.72 82.13 -8.59
CA SER A 180 -46.78 83.08 -9.20
C SER A 180 -47.47 83.92 -10.28
N ALA A 181 -48.29 83.28 -11.13
CA ALA A 181 -49.10 83.98 -12.11
C ALA A 181 -50.13 84.94 -11.46
N ILE A 182 -50.76 84.53 -10.36
CA ILE A 182 -51.67 85.41 -9.59
C ILE A 182 -50.92 86.60 -8.98
N ALA A 183 -49.74 86.37 -8.41
CA ALA A 183 -48.90 87.43 -7.84
C ALA A 183 -48.48 88.43 -8.93
N GLU A 184 -48.07 87.95 -10.11
CA GLU A 184 -47.74 88.79 -11.26
C GLU A 184 -48.93 89.62 -11.76
N GLN A 185 -50.11 88.99 -11.85
CA GLN A 185 -51.34 89.70 -12.21
C GLN A 185 -51.73 90.74 -11.15
N THR A 186 -51.57 90.42 -9.86
CA THR A 186 -51.85 91.32 -8.73
C THR A 186 -50.88 92.51 -8.74
N ASN A 187 -49.60 92.26 -9.04
CA ASN A 187 -48.58 93.30 -9.20
C ASN A 187 -48.95 94.28 -10.32
N LEU A 188 -49.39 93.77 -11.47
CA LEU A 188 -49.86 94.58 -12.60
C LEU A 188 -51.12 95.37 -12.27
N LEU A 189 -52.09 94.77 -11.58
CA LEU A 189 -53.30 95.46 -11.11
C LEU A 189 -52.98 96.58 -10.12
N ALA A 190 -52.09 96.31 -9.16
CA ALA A 190 -51.64 97.27 -8.16
C ALA A 190 -50.87 98.43 -8.81
N LEU A 191 -50.03 98.15 -9.81
CA LEU A 191 -49.35 99.18 -10.59
C LEU A 191 -50.35 100.09 -11.32
N ASN A 192 -51.34 99.51 -11.99
CA ASN A 192 -52.40 100.28 -12.65
C ASN A 192 -53.21 101.12 -11.66
N ALA A 193 -53.51 100.58 -10.47
CA ALA A 193 -54.20 101.31 -9.42
C ALA A 193 -53.34 102.45 -8.85
N SER A 194 -52.03 102.26 -8.67
CA SER A 194 -51.10 103.29 -8.20
C SER A 194 -50.99 104.44 -9.21
N ILE A 195 -50.95 104.12 -10.53
CA ILE A 195 -50.99 105.10 -11.61
C ILE A 195 -52.29 105.93 -11.58
N GLU A 196 -53.44 105.28 -11.46
CA GLU A 196 -54.74 105.98 -11.46
C GLU A 196 -54.96 106.79 -10.16
N ALA A 197 -54.44 106.30 -9.03
CA ALA A 197 -54.42 107.04 -7.78
C ALA A 197 -53.54 108.31 -7.85
N ALA A 198 -52.39 108.24 -8.51
CA ALA A 198 -51.56 109.41 -8.79
C ALA A 198 -52.28 110.42 -9.72
N ARG A 199 -53.08 109.91 -10.67
CA ARG A 199 -53.88 110.71 -11.61
C ARG A 199 -55.02 111.48 -10.93
N ALA A 200 -55.58 110.95 -9.86
CA ALA A 200 -56.62 111.59 -9.05
C ALA A 200 -56.08 112.70 -8.11
N GLY A 201 -54.77 112.93 -8.07
CA GLY A 201 -54.13 114.01 -7.30
C GLY A 201 -54.31 113.85 -5.79
N GLU A 202 -54.64 114.93 -5.08
CA GLU A 202 -54.80 114.93 -3.61
C GLU A 202 -55.88 113.95 -3.11
N ASN A 203 -56.95 113.73 -3.89
CA ASN A 203 -58.04 112.81 -3.52
C ASN A 203 -57.65 111.32 -3.63
N GLY A 204 -56.59 111.00 -4.40
CA GLY A 204 -56.12 109.63 -4.62
C GLY A 204 -55.00 109.18 -3.68
N ARG A 205 -54.50 110.07 -2.82
CA ARG A 205 -53.28 109.85 -2.02
C ARG A 205 -53.37 108.63 -1.09
N GLY A 206 -54.52 108.37 -0.49
CA GLY A 206 -54.75 107.17 0.33
C GLY A 206 -54.79 105.88 -0.49
N PHE A 207 -55.36 105.92 -1.69
CA PHE A 207 -55.38 104.78 -2.62
C PHE A 207 -53.99 104.46 -3.19
N ALA A 208 -53.15 105.48 -3.43
CA ALA A 208 -51.78 105.29 -3.89
C ALA A 208 -50.94 104.51 -2.88
N VAL A 209 -51.05 104.83 -1.58
CA VAL A 209 -50.33 104.12 -0.51
C VAL A 209 -50.76 102.65 -0.44
N VAL A 210 -52.06 102.38 -0.53
CA VAL A 210 -52.59 100.99 -0.54
C VAL A 210 -52.12 100.23 -1.78
N ALA A 211 -52.16 100.85 -2.95
CA ALA A 211 -51.72 100.24 -4.20
C ALA A 211 -50.22 99.88 -4.18
N ASP A 212 -49.36 100.77 -3.67
CA ASP A 212 -47.93 100.49 -3.52
C ASP A 212 -47.64 99.38 -2.49
N GLU A 213 -48.43 99.28 -1.43
CA GLU A 213 -48.30 98.20 -0.44
C GLU A 213 -48.73 96.84 -1.03
N ILE A 214 -49.82 96.81 -1.81
CA ILE A 214 -50.23 95.60 -2.55
C ILE A 214 -49.15 95.19 -3.55
N ARG A 215 -48.54 96.17 -4.24
CA ARG A 215 -47.44 95.94 -5.20
C ARG A 215 -46.24 95.27 -4.52
N LYS A 216 -45.82 95.80 -3.35
CA LYS A 216 -44.76 95.18 -2.54
C LYS A 216 -45.11 93.77 -2.08
N LEU A 217 -46.34 93.55 -1.60
CA LEU A 217 -46.78 92.20 -1.21
C LEU A 217 -46.72 91.22 -2.39
N ALA A 218 -47.08 91.65 -3.59
CA ALA A 218 -47.02 90.82 -4.80
C ALA A 218 -45.57 90.49 -5.19
N ASP A 219 -44.66 91.47 -5.16
CA ASP A 219 -43.22 91.27 -5.41
C ASP A 219 -42.61 90.32 -4.36
N ASP A 220 -42.91 90.51 -3.06
CA ASP A 220 -42.45 89.63 -1.98
C ASP A 220 -43.00 88.21 -2.11
N THR A 221 -44.27 88.07 -2.53
CA THR A 221 -44.89 86.77 -2.83
C THR A 221 -44.14 86.06 -3.95
N LYS A 222 -43.84 86.77 -5.05
CA LYS A 222 -43.09 86.20 -6.19
C LYS A 222 -41.70 85.71 -5.77
N LYS A 223 -40.97 86.52 -4.98
CA LYS A 223 -39.66 86.15 -4.44
C LYS A 223 -39.71 84.91 -3.52
N ASN A 224 -40.73 84.80 -2.68
CA ASN A 224 -40.90 83.61 -1.84
C ASN A 224 -41.24 82.36 -2.67
N LEU A 225 -42.00 82.51 -3.75
CA LEU A 225 -42.33 81.41 -4.66
C LEU A 225 -41.12 80.91 -5.44
N GLU A 226 -40.18 81.78 -5.85
CA GLU A 226 -38.90 81.36 -6.46
C GLU A 226 -38.10 80.42 -5.54
N GLY A 227 -38.06 80.74 -4.24
CA GLY A 227 -37.46 79.87 -3.23
C GLY A 227 -38.19 78.53 -3.10
N MET A 228 -39.53 78.52 -3.21
CA MET A 228 -40.32 77.30 -3.23
C MET A 228 -40.06 76.45 -4.46
N THR A 229 -39.91 77.03 -5.64
CA THR A 229 -39.56 76.30 -6.86
C THR A 229 -38.25 75.55 -6.70
N GLY A 230 -37.20 76.22 -6.22
CA GLY A 230 -35.92 75.56 -5.95
C GLY A 230 -36.01 74.45 -4.90
N PHE A 231 -36.89 74.59 -3.91
CA PHE A 231 -37.15 73.53 -2.93
C PHE A 231 -37.85 72.30 -3.56
N VAL A 232 -38.81 72.52 -4.46
CA VAL A 232 -39.49 71.45 -5.19
C VAL A 232 -38.52 70.72 -6.14
N ASP A 233 -37.66 71.45 -6.85
CA ASP A 233 -36.62 70.86 -7.72
C ASP A 233 -35.68 69.95 -6.91
N ASN A 234 -35.29 70.38 -5.71
CA ASN A 234 -34.47 69.56 -4.81
C ASN A 234 -35.20 68.28 -4.35
N ILE A 235 -36.50 68.35 -4.06
CA ILE A 235 -37.30 67.15 -3.72
C ILE A 235 -37.32 66.18 -4.90
N GLN A 236 -37.53 66.67 -6.11
CA GLN A 236 -37.59 65.84 -7.31
C GLN A 236 -36.23 65.17 -7.58
N SER A 237 -35.12 65.93 -7.49
CA SER A 237 -33.77 65.37 -7.62
C SER A 237 -33.50 64.29 -6.58
N ALA A 238 -33.82 64.53 -5.31
CA ALA A 238 -33.64 63.54 -4.24
C ALA A 238 -34.50 62.28 -4.45
N ALA A 239 -35.70 62.43 -5.02
CA ALA A 239 -36.56 61.31 -5.37
C ALA A 239 -35.97 60.48 -6.53
N GLU A 240 -35.42 61.13 -7.55
CA GLU A 240 -34.76 60.47 -8.69
C GLU A 240 -33.53 59.66 -8.23
N ASP A 241 -32.69 60.26 -7.36
CA ASP A 241 -31.54 59.59 -6.74
C ASP A 241 -31.96 58.40 -5.87
N GLY A 242 -33.07 58.56 -5.13
CA GLY A 242 -33.69 57.48 -4.36
C GLY A 242 -34.15 56.32 -5.26
N ARG A 243 -34.75 56.63 -6.42
CA ARG A 243 -35.18 55.62 -7.39
C ARG A 243 -33.97 54.85 -7.95
N ALA A 244 -32.91 55.55 -8.35
CA ALA A 244 -31.68 54.93 -8.84
C ALA A 244 -31.04 54.02 -7.77
N SER A 245 -31.04 54.46 -6.51
CA SER A 245 -30.55 53.66 -5.39
C SER A 245 -31.37 52.39 -5.17
N MET A 246 -32.70 52.45 -5.33
CA MET A 246 -33.56 51.27 -5.27
C MET A 246 -33.32 50.29 -6.42
N GLU A 247 -33.12 50.79 -7.63
CA GLU A 247 -32.80 49.95 -8.80
C GLU A 247 -31.47 49.21 -8.60
N ASN A 248 -30.44 49.89 -8.12
CA ASN A 248 -29.17 49.28 -7.74
C ASN A 248 -29.32 48.24 -6.63
N THR A 249 -30.17 48.49 -5.64
CA THR A 249 -30.48 47.54 -4.56
C THR A 249 -31.13 46.27 -5.11
N ILE A 250 -32.10 46.40 -6.01
CA ILE A 250 -32.78 45.26 -6.65
C ILE A 250 -31.77 44.45 -7.48
N ASN A 251 -30.95 45.11 -8.30
CA ASN A 251 -29.94 44.43 -9.12
C ASN A 251 -28.90 43.70 -8.27
N SER A 252 -28.40 44.33 -7.21
CA SER A 252 -27.44 43.71 -6.27
C SER A 252 -28.05 42.50 -5.57
N THR A 253 -29.32 42.59 -5.18
CA THR A 253 -30.06 41.48 -4.56
C THR A 253 -30.27 40.30 -5.53
N LYS A 254 -30.47 40.59 -6.82
CA LYS A 254 -30.56 39.55 -7.86
C LYS A 254 -29.23 38.80 -8.01
N ILE A 255 -28.12 39.53 -8.12
CA ILE A 255 -26.77 38.94 -8.20
C ILE A 255 -26.48 38.10 -6.95
N MET A 256 -26.86 38.59 -5.77
CA MET A 256 -26.75 37.85 -4.52
C MET A 256 -27.52 36.52 -4.58
N SER A 257 -28.73 36.51 -5.17
CA SER A 257 -29.51 35.28 -5.36
C SER A 257 -28.76 34.23 -6.17
N GLU A 258 -28.20 34.62 -7.33
CA GLU A 258 -27.47 33.69 -8.20
C GLU A 258 -26.26 33.08 -7.49
N LYS A 259 -25.58 33.86 -6.64
CA LYS A 259 -24.49 33.39 -5.80
C LYS A 259 -24.95 32.44 -4.70
N LEU A 260 -26.07 32.72 -4.05
CA LEU A 260 -26.64 31.83 -3.03
C LEU A 260 -27.05 30.49 -3.61
N ASP A 261 -27.66 30.48 -4.81
CA ASP A 261 -28.03 29.25 -5.51
C ASP A 261 -26.79 28.40 -5.83
N THR A 262 -25.70 29.05 -6.25
CA THR A 262 -24.41 28.38 -6.48
C THR A 262 -23.85 27.77 -5.19
N VAL A 263 -23.89 28.51 -4.08
CA VAL A 263 -23.41 28.01 -2.78
C VAL A 263 -24.27 26.84 -2.29
N SER A 264 -25.59 26.89 -2.49
CA SER A 264 -26.49 25.78 -2.15
C SER A 264 -26.13 24.50 -2.92
N GLY A 265 -25.89 24.61 -4.24
CA GLY A 265 -25.47 23.47 -5.06
C GLY A 265 -24.14 22.86 -4.60
N ILE A 266 -23.15 23.70 -4.26
CA ILE A 266 -21.86 23.23 -3.72
C ILE A 266 -22.06 22.50 -2.38
N MET A 267 -22.96 23.00 -1.52
CA MET A 267 -23.24 22.35 -0.23
C MET A 267 -23.91 20.98 -0.40
N GLU A 268 -24.83 20.84 -1.35
CA GLU A 268 -25.44 19.54 -1.69
C GLU A 268 -24.40 18.55 -2.25
N GLU A 269 -23.52 19.01 -3.15
CA GLU A 269 -22.42 18.20 -3.68
C GLU A 269 -21.47 17.75 -2.57
N ASN A 270 -21.11 18.66 -1.64
CA ASN A 270 -20.26 18.33 -0.50
C ASN A 270 -20.88 17.24 0.38
N VAL A 271 -22.19 17.25 0.61
CA VAL A 271 -22.87 16.20 1.38
C VAL A 271 -22.75 14.85 0.65
N SER A 272 -23.02 14.81 -0.66
CA SER A 272 -22.86 13.59 -1.47
C SER A 272 -21.42 13.05 -1.42
N MET A 273 -20.42 13.92 -1.56
CA MET A 273 -19.01 13.53 -1.49
C MET A 273 -18.62 12.97 -0.11
N LEU A 274 -19.18 13.51 0.97
CA LEU A 274 -18.94 13.02 2.33
C LEU A 274 -19.61 11.66 2.57
N GLU A 275 -20.79 11.43 2.02
CA GLU A 275 -21.45 10.11 2.05
C GLU A 275 -20.62 9.06 1.30
N ASP A 276 -20.10 9.40 0.12
CA ASP A 276 -19.18 8.54 -0.63
C ASP A 276 -17.89 8.27 0.15
N THR A 277 -17.34 9.29 0.81
CA THR A 277 -16.17 9.14 1.68
C THR A 277 -16.42 8.13 2.80
N ILE A 278 -17.58 8.19 3.45
CA ILE A 278 -17.97 7.22 4.49
C ILE A 278 -18.08 5.80 3.91
N ASN A 279 -18.62 5.65 2.70
CA ASN A 279 -18.68 4.35 2.02
C ASN A 279 -17.29 3.80 1.68
N HIS A 280 -16.37 4.65 1.21
CA HIS A 280 -14.98 4.27 0.99
C HIS A 280 -14.27 3.86 2.28
N VAL A 281 -14.54 4.55 3.39
CA VAL A 281 -13.98 4.17 4.70
C VAL A 281 -14.41 2.76 5.09
N LYS A 282 -15.68 2.38 4.89
CA LYS A 282 -16.16 1.01 5.15
C LYS A 282 -15.40 -0.04 4.33
N PHE A 283 -15.19 0.23 3.04
CA PHE A 283 -14.44 -0.66 2.17
C PHE A 283 -12.97 -0.83 2.63
N ILE A 284 -12.33 0.26 3.08
CA ILE A 284 -10.97 0.21 3.62
C ILE A 284 -10.95 -0.58 4.94
N ASP A 285 -11.95 -0.42 5.81
CA ASP A 285 -12.05 -1.18 7.06
C ASP A 285 -12.16 -2.70 6.81
N GLU A 286 -12.97 -3.12 5.83
CA GLU A 286 -13.04 -4.51 5.39
C GLU A 286 -11.69 -5.02 4.88
N SER A 287 -10.98 -4.21 4.10
CA SER A 287 -9.65 -4.53 3.58
C SER A 287 -8.62 -4.68 4.71
N ILE A 288 -8.64 -3.78 5.71
CA ILE A 288 -7.78 -3.84 6.89
C ILE A 288 -8.05 -5.12 7.69
N ASN A 289 -9.31 -5.52 7.85
CA ASN A 289 -9.66 -6.78 8.49
C ASN A 289 -9.10 -7.99 7.70
N GLY A 290 -9.13 -7.96 6.37
CA GLY A 290 -8.49 -8.96 5.52
C GLY A 290 -6.97 -9.04 5.70
N ILE A 291 -6.29 -7.88 5.78
CA ILE A 291 -4.84 -7.81 6.04
C ILE A 291 -4.53 -8.38 7.42
N LYS A 292 -5.33 -8.06 8.44
CA LYS A 292 -5.17 -8.57 9.82
C LYS A 292 -5.22 -10.10 9.87
N LEU A 293 -6.18 -10.71 9.18
CA LEU A 293 -6.29 -12.17 9.09
C LEU A 293 -5.06 -12.77 8.42
N THR A 294 -4.65 -12.20 7.28
CA THR A 294 -3.48 -12.66 6.51
C THR A 294 -2.19 -12.54 7.32
N ALA A 295 -1.99 -11.44 8.04
CA ALA A 295 -0.83 -11.25 8.92
C ALA A 295 -0.80 -12.33 10.03
N GLY A 296 -1.96 -12.66 10.61
CA GLY A 296 -2.08 -13.75 11.58
C GLY A 296 -1.76 -15.13 11.01
N GLU A 297 -2.14 -15.41 9.76
CA GLU A 297 -1.78 -16.65 9.06
C GLU A 297 -0.29 -16.75 8.76
N ILE A 298 0.34 -15.63 8.36
CA ILE A 298 1.79 -15.57 8.12
C ILE A 298 2.55 -15.86 9.42
N ILE A 299 2.15 -15.25 10.54
CA ILE A 299 2.80 -15.51 11.84
C ILE A 299 2.73 -17.01 12.19
N LYS A 300 1.56 -17.65 12.02
CA LYS A 300 1.43 -19.11 12.25
C LYS A 300 2.31 -19.94 11.32
N ALA A 301 2.41 -19.56 10.05
CA ALA A 301 3.28 -20.24 9.10
C ALA A 301 4.77 -20.08 9.49
N MET A 302 5.16 -18.91 10.00
CA MET A 302 6.50 -18.64 10.51
C MET A 302 6.81 -19.47 11.76
N GLU A 303 5.87 -19.62 12.69
CA GLU A 303 6.01 -20.51 13.86
C GLU A 303 6.26 -21.97 13.43
N ALA A 304 5.51 -22.48 12.45
CA ALA A 304 5.73 -23.81 11.90
C ALA A 304 7.11 -23.93 11.23
N SER A 305 7.53 -22.91 10.48
CA SER A 305 8.84 -22.89 9.83
C SER A 305 10.00 -22.86 10.83
N ALA A 306 9.87 -22.14 11.95
CA ALA A 306 10.86 -22.19 13.03
C ALA A 306 10.98 -23.60 13.62
N GLN A 307 9.85 -24.26 13.88
CA GLN A 307 9.83 -25.63 14.40
C GLN A 307 10.51 -26.62 13.44
N ASP A 308 10.26 -26.48 12.14
CA ASP A 308 10.91 -27.30 11.11
C ASP A 308 12.42 -27.05 11.03
N ALA A 309 12.86 -25.79 11.13
CA ALA A 309 14.27 -25.44 11.15
C ALA A 309 15.00 -26.00 12.38
N GLU A 310 14.39 -25.94 13.56
CA GLU A 310 14.91 -26.56 14.78
C GLU A 310 15.03 -28.09 14.63
N LYS A 311 13.99 -28.72 14.07
CA LYS A 311 13.97 -30.16 13.82
C LYS A 311 15.05 -30.57 12.82
N PHE A 312 15.25 -29.82 11.73
CA PHE A 312 16.33 -30.08 10.78
C PHE A 312 17.70 -29.94 11.42
N SER A 313 17.91 -28.91 12.25
CA SER A 313 19.17 -28.74 12.99
C SER A 313 19.48 -29.97 13.86
N SER A 314 18.49 -30.48 14.61
CA SER A 314 18.64 -31.71 15.41
C SER A 314 18.96 -32.93 14.54
N LEU A 315 18.22 -33.12 13.44
CA LEU A 315 18.45 -34.24 12.52
C LEU A 315 19.82 -34.17 11.85
N MET A 316 20.31 -32.97 11.51
CA MET A 316 21.63 -32.81 10.92
C MET A 316 22.74 -33.14 11.92
N GLN A 317 22.54 -32.84 13.21
CA GLN A 317 23.49 -33.21 14.25
C GLN A 317 23.56 -34.74 14.43
N GLU A 318 22.42 -35.42 14.50
CA GLU A 318 22.36 -36.89 14.55
C GLU A 318 23.03 -37.51 13.30
N LEU A 319 22.72 -36.99 12.12
CA LEU A 319 23.25 -37.51 10.86
C LEU A 319 24.78 -37.29 10.73
N LYS A 320 25.28 -36.17 11.27
CA LYS A 320 26.72 -35.89 11.35
C LYS A 320 27.43 -36.89 12.27
N ASP A 321 26.81 -37.23 13.40
CA ASP A 321 27.35 -38.22 14.33
C ASP A 321 27.39 -39.62 13.69
N ASP A 322 26.31 -40.03 13.01
CA ASP A 322 26.24 -41.28 12.24
C ASP A 322 27.32 -41.34 11.14
N ALA A 323 27.55 -40.22 10.44
CA ALA A 323 28.60 -40.12 9.44
C ALA A 323 30.00 -40.26 10.05
N SER A 324 30.23 -39.68 11.23
CA SER A 324 31.48 -39.85 11.97
C SER A 324 31.71 -41.31 12.35
N ILE A 325 30.66 -42.00 12.84
CA ILE A 325 30.72 -43.43 13.15
C ILE A 325 31.04 -44.24 11.88
N ALA A 326 30.39 -43.94 10.75
CA ALA A 326 30.68 -44.60 9.48
C ALA A 326 32.13 -44.39 9.03
N ALA A 327 32.69 -43.19 9.22
CA ALA A 327 34.10 -42.90 8.95
C ALA A 327 35.03 -43.75 9.82
N GLU A 328 34.74 -43.87 11.12
CA GLU A 328 35.50 -44.73 12.05
C GLU A 328 35.43 -46.22 11.65
N LYS A 329 34.23 -46.74 11.31
CA LYS A 329 34.08 -48.12 10.84
C LYS A 329 34.87 -48.38 9.55
N THR A 330 35.00 -47.37 8.70
CA THR A 330 35.78 -47.48 7.48
C THR A 330 37.29 -47.63 7.75
N GLN A 331 37.80 -47.05 8.85
CA GLN A 331 39.19 -47.29 9.28
C GLN A 331 39.43 -48.73 9.72
N LEU A 332 38.41 -49.38 10.30
CA LEU A 332 38.51 -50.82 10.60
C LEU A 332 38.55 -51.65 9.31
N ILE A 333 37.75 -51.29 8.31
CA ILE A 333 37.77 -51.93 6.99
C ILE A 333 39.13 -51.73 6.31
N ASP A 334 39.76 -50.56 6.45
CA ASP A 334 41.13 -50.33 6.00
C ASP A 334 42.12 -51.32 6.61
N SER A 335 42.03 -51.57 7.93
CA SER A 335 42.88 -52.56 8.61
C SER A 335 42.67 -53.96 8.04
N VAL A 336 41.41 -54.39 7.91
CA VAL A 336 41.06 -55.71 7.38
C VAL A 336 41.56 -55.89 5.93
N TYR A 337 41.39 -54.86 5.09
CA TYR A 337 41.90 -54.86 3.72
C TYR A 337 43.42 -55.03 3.68
N ASN A 338 44.16 -54.30 4.53
CA ASN A 338 45.61 -54.40 4.59
C ASN A 338 46.07 -55.77 5.07
N ASP A 339 45.43 -56.32 6.10
CA ASP A 339 45.73 -57.66 6.63
C ASP A 339 45.46 -58.74 5.57
N LEU A 340 44.31 -58.67 4.88
CA LEU A 340 43.96 -59.62 3.83
C LEU A 340 44.94 -59.54 2.65
N SER A 341 45.33 -58.32 2.26
CA SER A 341 46.34 -58.08 1.22
C SER A 341 47.71 -58.67 1.60
N ALA A 342 48.10 -58.59 2.88
CA ALA A 342 49.33 -59.20 3.37
C ALA A 342 49.27 -60.73 3.29
N VAL A 343 48.16 -61.34 3.73
CA VAL A 343 47.95 -62.80 3.66
C VAL A 343 47.97 -63.31 2.22
N ILE A 344 47.32 -62.59 1.29
CA ILE A 344 47.33 -62.97 -0.14
C ILE A 344 48.77 -62.96 -0.67
N LYS A 345 49.55 -61.93 -0.34
CA LYS A 345 50.96 -61.83 -0.75
C LYS A 345 51.80 -62.99 -0.20
N GLU A 346 51.61 -63.36 1.07
CA GLU A 346 52.29 -64.53 1.66
C GLU A 346 51.89 -65.84 0.95
N MET A 347 50.61 -66.01 0.60
CA MET A 347 50.13 -67.18 -0.15
C MET A 347 50.71 -67.24 -1.58
N GLU A 348 50.90 -66.09 -2.24
CA GLU A 348 51.54 -65.99 -3.56
C GLU A 348 53.04 -66.29 -3.47
N GLU A 349 53.73 -65.83 -2.42
CA GLU A 349 55.15 -66.14 -2.19
C GLU A 349 55.39 -67.63 -1.90
N LEU A 350 54.44 -68.31 -1.23
CA LEU A 350 54.45 -69.75 -1.03
C LEU A 350 54.21 -70.57 -2.32
N LYS A 351 53.67 -69.95 -3.36
CA LYS A 351 53.49 -70.55 -4.69
C LYS A 351 54.74 -70.39 -5.57
N ALA A 352 55.56 -69.38 -5.30
CA ALA A 352 56.75 -69.04 -6.08
C ALA A 352 58.02 -69.79 -5.62
N ASN A 353 58.00 -70.42 -4.44
CA ASN A 353 59.07 -71.23 -3.86
C ASN A 353 58.68 -72.71 -3.86
#